data_AF-A0A7G1IC81-F1
#
_entry.id   AF-A0A7G1IC81-F1
#
_cell.length_a   1.000
_cell.length_b   1.000
_cell.length_c   1.000
_cell.angle_alpha   90.00
_cell.angle_beta   90.00
_cell.angle_gamma   90.00
#
_symmetry.space_group_name_H-M   'P 1'
#
loop_
_entity.id
_entity.type
_entity.pdbx_description
1 polymer ?
#
loop_
_entity_poly.entity_id
_entity_poly.type
_entity_poly.pdbx_seq_one_letter_code
_entity_poly.pdbx_strand_id
1 'polypeptide(L)'
;MLVISSTVYNEIPSEPTVIVVPVFDAEPDTGFGVDLGENDWAAPGLVTSLRKARLSAQHRRIDVHALTDVNNMLFKILATPDR
;
A
#
# COMPACT_ATOMS: atom_id res chain seq x y z
N MET A 1 -3.41 -6.69 3.53
CA MET A 1 -2.50 -5.53 3.57
C MET A 1 -1.53 -5.65 2.42
N LEU A 2 -1.31 -4.57 1.69
CA LEU A 2 -0.29 -4.45 0.64
C LEU A 2 0.88 -3.64 1.18
N VAL A 3 2.09 -4.20 1.12
CA VAL A 3 3.32 -3.48 1.49
C VAL A 3 3.75 -2.59 0.33
N ILE A 4 3.94 -1.30 0.59
CA ILE A 4 4.32 -0.29 -0.41
C ILE A 4 5.70 0.32 -0.15
N SER A 5 6.27 0.15 1.06
CA SER A 5 7.64 0.55 1.33
C SER A 5 8.64 -0.29 0.53
N SER A 6 9.74 0.35 0.12
CA SER A 6 10.77 -0.30 -0.70
C SER A 6 11.43 -1.48 0.01
N THR A 7 11.89 -2.46 -0.76
CA THR A 7 12.64 -3.62 -0.23
C THR A 7 13.85 -3.16 0.59
N VAL A 8 14.59 -2.16 0.10
CA VAL A 8 15.76 -1.60 0.80
C VAL A 8 15.38 -1.08 2.18
N TYR A 9 14.27 -0.34 2.31
CA TYR A 9 13.77 0.11 3.62
C TYR A 9 13.34 -1.07 4.51
N ASN A 10 12.64 -2.04 3.91
CA ASN A 10 12.14 -3.21 4.64
C ASN A 10 13.26 -4.13 5.15
N GLU A 11 14.44 -4.09 4.55
CA GLU A 11 15.60 -4.88 4.95
C GLU A 11 16.46 -4.23 6.04
N ILE A 12 16.23 -2.95 6.38
CA ILE A 12 16.93 -2.27 7.48
C ILE A 12 16.56 -2.95 8.81
N PRO A 13 17.51 -3.60 9.52
CA PRO A 13 17.18 -4.35 10.74
C PRO A 13 16.71 -3.48 11.90
N SER A 14 17.24 -2.25 12.00
CA SER A 14 16.88 -1.29 13.03
C SER A 14 15.52 -0.62 12.80
N GLU A 15 14.94 -0.75 11.61
CA GLU A 15 13.62 -0.22 11.29
C GLU A 15 12.56 -1.29 11.57
N PRO A 16 11.74 -1.18 12.62
CA PRO A 16 10.81 -2.23 12.99
C PRO A 16 9.50 -2.20 12.19
N THR A 17 9.31 -1.21 11.31
CA THR A 17 8.05 -1.01 10.57
C THR A 17 8.21 -1.14 9.06
N VAL A 18 7.08 -1.34 8.39
CA VAL A 18 6.89 -1.23 6.95
C VAL A 18 5.72 -0.28 6.70
N ILE A 19 5.65 0.30 5.51
CA ILE A 19 4.51 1.12 5.08
C ILE A 19 3.57 0.22 4.29
N VAL A 20 2.29 0.22 4.68
CA VAL A 20 1.24 -0.61 4.09
C VAL A 20 0.02 0.21 3.73
N VAL A 21 -0.76 -0.32 2.79
CA VAL A 21 -2.15 0.08 2.55
C VAL A 21 -3.08 -1.11 2.82
N PRO A 22 -4.27 -0.90 3.41
CA PRO A 22 -5.28 -1.94 3.53
C PRO A 22 -5.72 -2.47 2.16
N VAL A 23 -6.11 -3.75 2.14
CA VAL A 23 -6.72 -4.42 0.98
C VAL A 23 -8.06 -4.97 1.43
N PHE A 24 -9.10 -4.70 0.65
CA PHE A 24 -10.47 -5.12 0.88
C PHE A 24 -10.95 -6.02 -0.28
N ASP A 25 -12.01 -6.79 -0.05
CA ASP A 25 -12.68 -7.66 -1.03
C ASP A 25 -13.76 -6.94 -1.86
N ALA A 26 -13.87 -5.62 -1.66
CA ALA A 26 -14.76 -4.72 -2.40
C ALA A 26 -14.15 -3.31 -2.44
N GLU A 27 -14.61 -2.48 -3.37
CA GLU A 27 -14.16 -1.10 -3.49
C GLU A 27 -14.42 -0.32 -2.17
N PRO A 28 -13.38 0.28 -1.57
CA PRO A 28 -13.52 1.00 -0.31
C PRO A 28 -14.22 2.34 -0.52
N ASP A 29 -15.18 2.68 0.36
CA ASP A 29 -15.89 3.97 0.40
C ASP A 29 -14.99 5.11 0.94
N THR A 30 -13.84 5.28 0.32
CA THR A 30 -12.84 6.30 0.61
C THR A 30 -12.62 7.25 -0.56
N GLY A 31 -13.16 6.92 -1.75
CA GLY A 31 -12.96 7.68 -2.99
C GLY A 31 -11.56 7.55 -3.61
N PHE A 32 -10.66 6.78 -2.97
CA PHE A 32 -9.28 6.59 -3.41
C PHE A 32 -8.92 5.11 -3.63
N GLY A 33 -9.92 4.26 -3.82
CA GLY A 33 -9.72 2.84 -4.09
C GLY A 33 -8.90 2.60 -5.35
N VAL A 34 -8.06 1.57 -5.32
CA VAL A 34 -7.32 1.10 -6.50
C VAL A 34 -7.58 -0.40 -6.66
N ASP A 35 -8.13 -0.78 -7.81
CA ASP A 35 -8.38 -2.17 -8.17
C ASP A 35 -7.04 -2.93 -8.32
N LEU A 36 -6.91 -4.06 -7.62
CA LEU A 36 -5.75 -4.95 -7.68
C LEU A 36 -6.03 -6.24 -8.45
N GLY A 37 -7.22 -6.37 -9.06
CA GLY A 37 -7.71 -7.59 -9.67
C GLY A 37 -8.15 -8.65 -8.66
N GLU A 38 -8.81 -9.71 -9.16
CA GLU A 38 -9.30 -10.85 -8.35
C GLU A 38 -10.27 -10.43 -7.23
N ASN A 39 -11.01 -9.33 -7.41
CA ASN A 39 -11.91 -8.69 -6.43
C ASN A 39 -11.19 -8.01 -5.25
N ASP A 40 -9.87 -7.83 -5.30
CA ASP A 40 -9.14 -7.12 -4.26
C ASP A 40 -8.99 -5.63 -4.60
N TRP A 41 -9.15 -4.79 -3.60
CA TRP A 41 -9.00 -3.34 -3.71
C TRP A 41 -8.05 -2.80 -2.66
N ALA A 42 -7.01 -2.07 -3.09
CA ALA A 42 -6.19 -1.29 -2.17
C ALA A 42 -6.94 -0.03 -1.74
N ALA A 43 -6.75 0.39 -0.49
CA ALA A 43 -7.20 1.67 0.03
C ALA A 43 -6.01 2.61 0.35
N PRO A 44 -5.37 3.22 -0.67
CA PRO A 44 -4.28 4.19 -0.50
C PRO A 44 -4.55 5.31 0.52
N GLY A 45 -5.78 5.81 0.61
CA GLY A 45 -6.16 6.85 1.58
C GLY A 45 -6.01 6.44 3.05
N LEU A 46 -5.85 5.14 3.33
CA LEU A 46 -5.66 4.57 4.66
C LEU A 46 -4.21 4.09 4.88
N VAL A 47 -3.25 4.65 4.14
CA VAL A 47 -1.83 4.33 4.28
C VAL A 47 -1.36 4.47 5.72
N THR A 48 -0.59 3.48 6.20
CA THR A 48 -0.15 3.43 7.59
C THR A 48 1.15 2.64 7.77
N SER A 49 1.78 2.78 8.93
CA SER A 49 2.93 1.98 9.33
C SER A 49 2.49 0.73 10.09
N LEU A 50 3.03 -0.43 9.71
CA LEU A 50 2.78 -1.70 10.39
C LEU A 50 4.10 -2.28 10.92
N ARG A 51 4.09 -2.86 12.12
CA ARG A 51 5.26 -3.58 12.66
C ARG A 51 5.56 -4.82 11.80
N LYS A 52 6.82 -5.01 11.41
CA LYS A 52 7.31 -6.19 10.66
C LYS A 52 6.87 -7.50 11.33
N ALA A 53 6.94 -7.56 12.67
CA ALA A 53 6.54 -8.73 13.47
C ALA A 53 5.04 -9.10 13.39
N ARG A 54 4.18 -8.23 12.82
CA ARG A 54 2.75 -8.51 12.60
C ARG A 54 2.48 -9.10 11.21
N LEU A 55 3.46 -9.12 10.32
CA LEU A 55 3.36 -9.80 9.03
C LEU A 55 3.72 -11.28 9.21
N SER A 56 2.75 -12.16 9.00
CA SER A 56 2.90 -13.60 9.21
C SER A 56 3.20 -14.36 7.93
N ALA A 57 2.58 -13.97 6.81
CA ALA A 57 2.70 -14.65 5.53
C ALA A 57 2.61 -13.66 4.36
N GLN A 58 3.33 -13.98 3.29
CA GLN A 58 3.15 -13.33 2.00
C GLN A 58 2.13 -14.14 1.19
N HIS A 59 0.97 -13.55 0.91
CA HIS A 59 -0.09 -14.22 0.16
C HIS A 59 0.13 -14.18 -1.35
N ARG A 60 0.48 -13.01 -1.88
CA ARG A 60 0.79 -12.82 -3.29
C ARG A 60 1.73 -11.64 -3.49
N ARG A 61 2.28 -11.54 -4.70
CA ARG A 61 2.98 -10.36 -5.19
C ARG A 61 2.08 -9.71 -6.23
N ILE A 62 1.81 -8.42 -6.08
CA ILE A 62 1.12 -7.66 -7.12
C ILE A 62 2.09 -7.31 -8.24
N ASP A 63 1.56 -7.15 -9.45
CA ASP A 63 2.36 -6.70 -10.58
C ASP A 63 2.78 -5.22 -10.45
N VAL A 64 3.70 -4.81 -11.31
CA VAL A 64 4.28 -3.46 -11.30
C VAL A 64 3.25 -2.40 -11.70
N HIS A 65 2.27 -2.73 -12.55
CA HIS A 65 1.24 -1.79 -12.97
C HIS A 65 0.31 -1.45 -11.79
N ALA A 66 -0.21 -2.46 -11.10
CA ALA A 66 -1.03 -2.26 -9.90
C ALA A 66 -0.29 -1.46 -8.81
N LEU A 67 1.00 -1.76 -8.59
CA LEU A 67 1.81 -0.98 -7.63
C LEU A 67 2.02 0.47 -8.09
N THR A 68 2.17 0.69 -9.40
CA THR A 68 2.28 2.04 -9.98
C THR A 68 0.98 2.82 -9.78
N ASP A 69 -0.18 2.19 -9.95
CA ASP A 69 -1.47 2.83 -9.75
C ASP A 69 -1.70 3.22 -8.28
N VAL A 70 -1.31 2.35 -7.34
CA VAL A 70 -1.31 2.68 -5.91
C VAL A 70 -0.41 3.88 -5.60
N ASN A 71 0.82 3.90 -6.13
CA ASN A 71 1.74 5.03 -5.93
C ASN A 71 1.19 6.33 -6.53
N ASN A 72 0.62 6.28 -7.74
CA ASN A 72 -0.03 7.44 -8.37
C ASN A 72 -1.18 7.97 -7.53
N MET A 73 -1.99 7.08 -6.94
CA MET A 73 -3.07 7.50 -6.05
C MET A 73 -2.52 8.14 -4.77
N LEU A 74 -1.47 7.58 -4.16
CA LEU A 74 -0.81 8.20 -3.01
C LEU A 74 -0.25 9.59 -3.35
N PHE A 75 0.34 9.77 -4.53
CA PHE A 75 0.76 11.09 -4.99
C PHE A 75 -0.42 12.05 -5.11
N LYS A 76 -1.56 11.63 -5.66
CA LYS A 76 -2.76 12.49 -5.74
C LYS A 76 -3.27 12.92 -4.36
N ILE A 77 -3.19 12.03 -3.35
CA ILE A 77 -3.67 12.30 -1.99
C ILE A 77 -2.68 13.18 -1.21
N LEU A 78 -1.38 12.90 -1.32
CA LEU A 78 -0.34 13.47 -0.47
C LEU A 78 0.41 14.64 -1.11
N ALA A 79 0.27 14.85 -2.42
CA ALA A 79 0.89 15.98 -3.09
C ALA A 79 0.42 17.27 -2.41
N THR A 80 1.36 17.98 -1.82
CA THR A 80 1.13 19.35 -1.40
C THR A 80 1.08 20.19 -2.68
N PRO A 81 0.02 20.99 -2.93
CA PRO A 81 -0.03 21.83 -4.11
C PRO A 81 1.20 22.74 -4.16
N ASP A 82 1.87 22.79 -5.32
CA ASP A 82 2.81 23.86 -5.59
C ASP A 82 2.04 25.18 -5.57
N ARG A 83 2.45 26.10 -4.70
CA ARG A 83 1.83 27.42 -4.52
C ARG A 83 1.80 28.23 -5.81
#